data_AF-Q4T4L0-F1
#
_entry.id   AF-Q4T4L0-F1
#
_cell.length_a   1.000
_cell.length_b   1.000
_cell.length_c   1.000
_cell.angle_alpha   90.00
_cell.angle_beta   90.00
_cell.angle_gamma   90.00
#
_symmetry.space_group_name_H-M   'P 1'
#
loop_
_entity.id
_entity.type
_entity.pdbx_description
1 polymer ?
#
loop_
_entity_poly.entity_id
_entity_poly.type
_entity_poly.pdbx_seq_one_letter_code
_entity_poly.pdbx_strand_id
1 'polypeptide(L)'
;VLLLFSFLALRSVCGQVSYSIPEEMPKGSVVGNMVRDFGLDVKRLKSGKARVFTRDNDGFIELNKERGVLLIKDRIDREALCGQATPCALHFQIILENPMEFYSVTVEITDVNDNPPSFEKNDVKFKI
;
A
#
# COMPACT_ATOMS: atom_id res chain seq x y z
N VAL A 1 1.66 52.14 -5.98
CA VAL A 1 0.80 51.21 -5.21
C VAL A 1 0.84 49.88 -5.92
N LEU A 2 1.89 49.08 -5.71
CA LEU A 2 2.15 47.84 -6.45
C LEU A 2 2.91 46.88 -5.53
N LEU A 3 2.34 46.67 -4.34
CA LEU A 3 2.84 45.77 -3.32
C LEU A 3 1.60 45.10 -2.75
N LEU A 4 1.37 43.82 -3.06
CA LEU A 4 0.44 42.85 -2.40
C LEU A 4 -0.25 41.87 -3.37
N PHE A 5 0.45 41.30 -4.36
CA PHE A 5 -0.11 40.15 -5.11
C PHE A 5 0.80 38.91 -5.19
N SER A 6 1.81 38.80 -4.31
CA SER A 6 2.82 37.73 -4.40
C SER A 6 2.69 36.59 -3.37
N PHE A 7 1.59 36.46 -2.63
CA PHE A 7 1.51 35.49 -1.50
C PHE A 7 0.37 34.47 -1.56
N LEU A 8 0.02 33.97 -2.74
CA LEU A 8 -0.77 32.73 -2.84
C LEU A 8 -0.07 31.68 -3.71
N ALA A 9 1.14 31.30 -3.29
CA ALA A 9 1.67 29.99 -3.66
C ALA A 9 0.98 28.94 -2.76
N LEU A 10 -0.27 28.60 -3.07
CA LEU A 10 -0.95 27.43 -2.52
C LEU A 10 -0.17 26.20 -3.01
N ARG A 11 0.81 25.74 -2.23
CA ARG A 11 1.44 24.44 -2.43
C ARG A 11 0.43 23.38 -2.01
N SER A 12 -0.43 22.98 -2.93
CA SER A 12 -1.22 21.76 -2.79
C SER A 12 -0.24 20.59 -2.91
N VAL A 13 0.26 20.10 -1.78
CA VAL A 13 1.01 18.84 -1.73
C VAL A 13 -0.04 17.74 -1.69
N CYS A 14 -0.18 17.02 -2.81
CA CYS A 14 -0.92 15.76 -2.82
C CYS A 14 -0.10 14.74 -2.03
N GLY A 15 -0.53 14.41 -0.82
CA GLY A 15 0.13 13.41 0.01
C GLY A 15 -0.09 12.03 -0.58
N GLN A 16 0.89 11.54 -1.33
CA GLN A 16 0.97 10.16 -1.79
C GLN A 16 2.16 9.51 -1.09
N VAL A 17 1.93 8.35 -0.47
CA VAL A 17 2.98 7.55 0.17
C VAL A 17 3.09 6.21 -0.54
N SER A 18 4.31 5.76 -0.77
CA SER A 18 4.60 4.44 -1.31
C SER A 18 5.39 3.63 -0.29
N TYR A 19 4.92 2.42 0.00
CA TYR A 19 5.66 1.43 0.78
C TYR A 19 6.12 0.30 -0.14
N SER A 20 7.18 -0.39 0.26
CA SER A 20 7.66 -1.59 -0.40
C SER A 20 7.73 -2.69 0.64
N ILE A 21 7.09 -3.82 0.36
CA ILE A 21 7.04 -4.99 1.24
C ILE A 21 7.33 -6.26 0.45
N PRO A 22 7.99 -7.26 1.06
CA PRO A 22 8.07 -8.58 0.46
C PRO A 22 6.68 -9.20 0.38
N GLU A 23 6.47 -10.07 -0.59
CA GLU A 23 5.34 -10.98 -0.57
C GLU A 23 5.39 -11.96 0.63
N GLU A 24 4.33 -12.72 0.81
CA GLU A 24 4.24 -13.81 1.79
C GLU A 24 4.43 -13.37 3.25
N MET A 25 4.28 -12.07 3.53
CA MET A 25 4.30 -11.54 4.90
C MET A 25 3.17 -12.13 5.74
N PRO A 26 3.43 -12.45 7.03
CA PRO A 26 2.41 -13.01 7.89
C PRO A 26 1.33 -11.98 8.22
N LYS A 27 0.10 -12.46 8.45
CA LYS A 27 -1.04 -11.63 8.88
C LYS A 27 -0.69 -10.87 10.17
N GLY A 28 -1.08 -9.61 10.24
CA GLY A 28 -0.77 -8.68 11.33
C GLY A 28 0.62 -8.03 11.23
N SER A 29 1.40 -8.33 10.19
CA SER A 29 2.66 -7.62 9.93
C SER A 29 2.42 -6.14 9.66
N VAL A 30 3.35 -5.30 10.09
CA VAL A 30 3.28 -3.85 9.88
C VAL A 30 3.83 -3.51 8.50
N VAL A 31 3.00 -2.83 7.71
CA VAL A 31 3.38 -2.29 6.39
C VAL A 31 4.03 -0.91 6.55
N GLY A 32 3.42 -0.04 7.36
CA GLY A 32 3.88 1.36 7.48
C GLY A 32 3.12 2.16 8.54
N ASN A 33 3.66 3.33 8.89
CA ASN A 33 3.08 4.21 9.92
C ASN A 33 2.44 5.45 9.30
N MET A 34 1.15 5.32 9.03
CA MET A 34 0.35 6.36 8.39
C MET A 34 0.28 7.68 9.20
N VAL A 35 0.27 7.60 10.53
CA VAL A 35 0.24 8.79 11.40
C VAL A 35 1.48 9.64 11.18
N ARG A 36 2.66 9.01 11.11
CA ARG A 36 3.92 9.71 10.87
C ARG A 36 4.04 10.20 9.44
N ASP A 37 3.70 9.35 8.48
CA ASP A 37 3.99 9.60 7.06
C ASP A 37 3.04 10.65 6.45
N PHE A 38 1.80 10.75 6.96
CA PHE A 38 0.84 11.79 6.58
C PHE A 38 0.74 12.96 7.58
N GLY A 39 1.53 12.93 8.66
CA GLY A 39 1.47 13.96 9.71
C GLY A 39 0.12 14.03 10.43
N LEU A 40 -0.57 12.90 10.55
CA LEU A 40 -1.86 12.77 11.23
C LEU A 40 -1.67 12.48 12.73
N ASP A 41 -2.77 12.54 13.50
CA ASP A 41 -2.84 12.06 14.88
C ASP A 41 -3.76 10.83 14.95
N VAL A 42 -3.47 9.87 15.83
CA VAL A 42 -4.32 8.70 16.11
C VAL A 42 -5.73 9.14 16.50
N LYS A 43 -5.87 10.24 17.24
CA LYS A 43 -7.18 10.81 17.59
C LYS A 43 -7.98 11.21 16.35
N ARG A 44 -7.31 11.79 15.34
CA ARG A 44 -7.91 12.19 14.08
C ARG A 44 -8.39 10.98 13.28
N LEU A 45 -7.67 9.85 13.32
CA LEU A 45 -8.11 8.61 12.68
C LEU A 45 -9.40 8.07 13.29
N LYS A 46 -9.54 8.15 14.62
CA LYS A 46 -10.72 7.70 15.33
C LYS A 46 -11.91 8.64 15.13
N SER A 47 -11.73 9.95 15.35
CA SER A 47 -12.78 10.94 15.17
C SER A 47 -13.25 11.02 13.72
N GLY A 48 -12.31 10.88 12.79
CA GLY A 48 -12.55 10.87 11.36
C GLY A 48 -13.03 9.55 10.79
N LYS A 49 -13.32 8.54 11.63
CA LYS A 49 -13.76 7.21 11.17
C LYS A 49 -12.90 6.67 10.00
N ALA A 50 -11.58 6.83 10.09
CA ALA A 50 -10.66 6.49 9.01
C ALA A 50 -10.92 5.07 8.48
N ARG A 51 -11.05 4.92 7.17
CA ARG A 51 -11.30 3.64 6.51
C ARG A 51 -10.47 3.48 5.26
N VAL A 52 -10.00 2.24 5.02
CA VAL A 52 -9.36 1.86 3.78
C VAL A 52 -10.45 1.66 2.73
N PHE A 53 -10.25 2.26 1.56
CA PHE A 53 -11.07 2.12 0.38
C PHE A 53 -10.18 1.59 -0.75
N THR A 54 -10.48 0.39 -1.22
CA THR A 54 -9.85 -0.20 -2.40
C THR A 54 -10.90 -0.38 -3.49
N ARG A 55 -10.49 -0.30 -4.75
CA ARG A 55 -11.39 -0.50 -5.90
C ARG A 55 -11.87 -1.95 -5.97
N ASP A 56 -10.98 -2.90 -5.74
CA ASP A 56 -11.19 -4.30 -6.12
C ASP A 56 -11.64 -5.20 -4.96
N ASN A 57 -12.05 -4.63 -3.81
CA ASN A 57 -12.48 -5.35 -2.60
C ASN A 57 -11.49 -6.40 -2.04
N ASP A 58 -10.30 -6.55 -2.64
CA ASP A 58 -9.36 -7.63 -2.29
C ASP A 58 -8.65 -7.43 -0.94
N GLY A 59 -8.88 -6.32 -0.25
CA GLY A 59 -8.77 -6.24 1.21
C GLY A 59 -7.47 -6.68 1.88
N PHE A 60 -6.34 -6.85 1.17
CA PHE A 60 -5.09 -7.39 1.72
C PHE A 60 -4.48 -6.56 2.84
N ILE A 61 -4.83 -5.27 2.90
CA ILE A 61 -4.29 -4.30 3.85
C ILE A 61 -5.44 -3.75 4.69
N GLU A 62 -5.21 -3.68 5.99
CA GLU A 62 -6.12 -3.09 6.96
C GLU A 62 -5.47 -1.94 7.73
N LEU A 63 -6.29 -1.00 8.21
CA LEU A 63 -5.83 0.12 9.04
C LEU A 63 -6.12 -0.17 10.51
N ASN A 64 -5.06 -0.28 11.32
CA ASN A 64 -5.20 -0.28 12.77
C ASN A 64 -5.33 1.17 13.27
N LYS A 65 -6.57 1.57 13.60
CA LYS A 65 -6.91 2.93 14.06
C LYS A 65 -6.40 3.25 15.47
N GLU A 66 -6.02 2.23 16.24
CA GLU A 66 -5.52 2.43 17.61
C GLU A 66 -4.04 2.78 17.63
N ARG A 67 -3.27 2.10 16.77
CA ARG A 67 -1.82 2.30 16.63
C ARG A 67 -1.47 3.27 15.51
N GLY A 68 -2.39 3.53 14.59
CA GLY A 68 -2.16 4.40 13.43
C GLY A 68 -1.25 3.80 12.37
N VAL A 69 -1.26 2.47 12.25
CA VAL A 69 -0.39 1.70 11.34
C VAL A 69 -1.22 0.88 10.36
N LEU A 70 -0.66 0.65 9.18
CA LEU A 70 -1.19 -0.27 8.19
C LEU A 70 -0.68 -1.68 8.48
N LEU A 71 -1.57 -2.66 8.45
CA LEU A 71 -1.28 -4.05 8.72
C LEU A 71 -1.67 -4.94 7.54
N ILE A 72 -0.98 -6.07 7.41
CA ILE A 72 -1.36 -7.15 6.50
C ILE A 72 -2.58 -7.87 7.07
N LYS A 73 -3.70 -7.83 6.35
CA LYS A 73 -4.91 -8.57 6.70
C LYS A 73 -4.82 -10.02 6.27
N ASP A 74 -4.41 -10.25 5.03
CA ASP A 74 -4.30 -11.56 4.41
C ASP A 74 -2.97 -11.69 3.68
N ARG A 75 -2.48 -12.93 3.58
CA ARG A 75 -1.20 -13.24 2.94
C ARG A 75 -1.29 -12.85 1.46
N ILE A 76 -0.27 -12.15 0.98
CA ILE A 76 -0.20 -11.67 -0.39
C ILE A 76 0.72 -12.61 -1.17
N ASP A 77 0.16 -13.22 -2.19
CA ASP A 77 0.84 -14.05 -3.19
C ASP A 77 0.92 -13.22 -4.48
N ARG A 78 2.13 -12.87 -4.92
CA ARG A 78 2.35 -11.96 -6.05
C ARG A 78 1.94 -12.62 -7.36
N GLU A 79 2.15 -13.93 -7.50
CA GLU A 79 1.75 -14.72 -8.67
C GLU A 79 0.23 -14.75 -8.81
N ALA A 80 -0.50 -14.90 -7.70
CA ALA A 80 -1.96 -14.85 -7.71
C ALA A 80 -2.51 -13.45 -7.99
N LEU A 81 -1.83 -12.39 -7.50
CA LEU A 81 -2.28 -11.00 -7.64
C LEU A 81 -1.96 -10.41 -9.03
N CYS A 82 -0.70 -10.51 -9.45
CA CYS A 82 -0.16 -9.83 -10.63
C CYS A 82 0.35 -10.79 -11.71
N GLY A 83 0.45 -12.10 -11.41
CA GLY A 83 1.07 -13.07 -12.30
C GLY A 83 2.53 -12.73 -12.57
N GLN A 84 2.88 -12.48 -13.83
CA GLN A 84 4.22 -12.08 -14.25
C GLN A 84 4.37 -10.56 -14.45
N ALA A 85 3.35 -9.76 -14.11
CA ALA A 85 3.39 -8.32 -14.32
C ALA A 85 4.32 -7.63 -13.31
N THR A 86 5.23 -6.80 -13.82
CA THR A 86 6.15 -5.98 -13.03
C THR A 86 6.07 -4.51 -13.50
N PRO A 87 5.94 -3.53 -12.59
CA PRO A 87 5.86 -3.66 -11.13
C PRO A 87 4.49 -4.16 -10.65
N CYS A 88 4.48 -4.92 -9.55
CA CYS A 88 3.26 -5.36 -8.89
C CYS A 88 2.97 -4.45 -7.69
N ALA A 89 1.82 -3.77 -7.71
CA ALA A 89 1.47 -2.81 -6.67
C ALA A 89 -0.03 -2.82 -6.33
N LEU A 90 -0.31 -2.65 -5.05
CA LEU A 90 -1.64 -2.43 -4.52
C LEU A 90 -1.88 -0.92 -4.38
N HIS A 91 -2.99 -0.45 -4.96
CA HIS A 91 -3.39 0.95 -4.89
C HIS A 91 -4.69 1.07 -4.10
N PHE A 92 -4.67 1.85 -3.03
CA PHE A 92 -5.85 2.12 -2.21
C PHE A 92 -5.83 3.53 -1.64
N GLN A 93 -6.98 3.97 -1.17
CA GLN A 93 -7.16 5.27 -0.56
C GLN A 93 -7.62 5.11 0.88
N ILE A 94 -7.27 6.08 1.71
CA ILE A 94 -7.71 6.15 3.09
C ILE A 94 -8.58 7.38 3.22
N ILE A 95 -9.82 7.14 3.61
CA ILE A 95 -10.86 8.16 3.68
C ILE A 95 -11.10 8.48 5.15
N LEU A 96 -10.98 9.76 5.49
CA LEU A 96 -11.40 10.31 6.77
C LEU A 96 -12.64 11.17 6.56
N GLU A 97 -13.58 11.09 7.48
CA GLU A 97 -14.82 11.87 7.52
C GLU A 97 -14.68 13.06 8.48
N ASN A 98 -15.52 14.08 8.30
CA ASN A 98 -15.68 15.24 9.20
C ASN A 98 -14.36 15.90 9.69
N PRO A 99 -13.65 16.69 8.85
CA PRO A 99 -13.90 16.97 7.43
C PRO A 99 -13.46 15.83 6.52
N MET A 100 -13.94 15.82 5.27
CA MET A 100 -13.55 14.79 4.30
C MET A 100 -12.11 15.00 3.82
N GLU A 101 -11.27 13.98 4.00
CA GLU A 101 -9.88 13.94 3.57
C GLU A 101 -9.58 12.59 2.89
N PHE A 102 -8.70 12.63 1.90
CA PHE A 102 -8.32 11.47 1.10
C PHE A 102 -6.80 11.36 1.05
N TYR A 103 -6.29 10.18 1.39
CA TYR A 103 -4.87 9.87 1.35
C TYR A 103 -4.63 8.70 0.41
N SER A 104 -3.82 8.91 -0.62
CA SER A 104 -3.48 7.87 -1.59
C SER A 104 -2.27 7.08 -1.10
N VAL A 105 -2.40 5.76 -1.04
CA VAL A 105 -1.33 4.85 -0.65
C VAL A 105 -1.08 3.84 -1.76
N THR A 106 0.19 3.68 -2.10
CA THR A 106 0.68 2.61 -2.97
C THR A 106 1.52 1.65 -2.14
N VAL A 107 1.31 0.36 -2.30
CA VAL A 107 2.18 -0.67 -1.70
C VAL A 107 2.72 -1.55 -2.81
N GLU A 108 4.01 -1.44 -3.05
CA GLU A 108 4.74 -2.27 -4.00
C GLU A 108 5.09 -3.61 -3.34
N ILE A 109 4.77 -4.69 -4.05
CA ILE A 109 5.03 -6.06 -3.60
C ILE A 109 6.32 -6.54 -4.27
N THR A 110 7.34 -6.80 -3.48
CA THR A 110 8.61 -7.33 -3.98
C THR A 110 8.60 -8.84 -3.99
N ASP A 111 9.07 -9.38 -5.11
CA ASP A 111 9.21 -10.80 -5.36
C ASP A 111 10.18 -11.46 -4.38
N VAL A 112 9.78 -12.61 -3.84
CA VAL A 112 10.59 -13.52 -3.04
C VAL A 112 10.74 -14.80 -3.85
N ASN A 113 11.97 -15.33 -3.93
CA ASN A 113 12.22 -16.57 -4.67
C ASN A 113 11.71 -17.80 -3.90
N ASP A 114 10.40 -17.98 -3.84
CA ASP A 114 9.70 -19.09 -3.20
C ASP A 114 9.18 -20.14 -4.21
N ASN A 115 9.21 -19.82 -5.50
CA ASN A 115 8.79 -20.69 -6.58
C ASN A 115 9.99 -21.31 -7.34
N PRO A 116 10.40 -22.56 -7.03
CA PRO A 116 11.52 -23.21 -7.70
C PRO A 116 11.19 -23.53 -9.16
N PRO A 117 12.19 -23.52 -10.06
CA PRO A 117 11.96 -23.88 -11.45
C PRO A 117 11.45 -25.32 -11.56
N SER A 118 10.42 -25.52 -12.37
CA SER A 118 9.90 -26.84 -12.71
C SER A 118 10.19 -27.16 -14.18
N PHE A 119 10.53 -28.42 -14.45
CA PHE A 119 10.76 -28.91 -15.80
C PHE A 119 9.58 -29.78 -16.23
N GLU A 120 9.14 -29.67 -17.48
CA GLU A 120 8.09 -30.55 -18.03
C GLU A 120 8.49 -32.04 -18.01
N LYS A 121 9.79 -32.32 -18.09
CA LYS A 121 10.36 -33.66 -18.04
C LYS A 121 11.36 -33.73 -16.90
N ASN A 122 11.17 -34.73 -16.04
CA ASN A 122 12.12 -35.04 -14.98
C ASN A 122 13.46 -35.55 -15.54
N ASP A 123 13.42 -36.21 -16.69
CA ASP A 123 14.59 -36.78 -17.35
C ASP A 123 14.72 -36.28 -18.79
N VAL A 124 15.90 -35.79 -19.13
CA VAL A 124 16.29 -35.46 -20.51
C VAL A 124 17.34 -36.47 -20.97
N LYS A 125 16.98 -37.30 -21.96
CA LYS A 125 17.95 -38.19 -22.62
C LYS A 125 18.67 -37.45 -23.73
N PHE A 126 19.95 -37.18 -23.54
CA PHE A 126 20.82 -36.64 -24.58
C PHE A 126 21.27 -37.78 -25.50
N LYS A 127 21.16 -37.59 -26.83
CA LYS A 127 21.90 -38.42 -27.79
C LYS A 127 23.23 -37.71 -28.03
N ILE A 128 24.31 -38.36 -27.59
CA ILE A 128 25.69 -37.98 -27.92
C ILE A 128 26.09 -38.82 -29.14
#